data_AF-A0A6N4T298-F1
#
_entry.id   AF-A0A6N4T298-F1
#
_cell.length_a   1.000
_cell.length_b   1.000
_cell.length_c   1.000
_cell.angle_alpha   90.00
_cell.angle_beta   90.00
_cell.angle_gamma   90.00
#
_symmetry.space_group_name_H-M   'P 1'
#
loop_
_entity.id
_entity.type
_entity.pdbx_description
1 polymer ?
#
loop_
_entity_poly.entity_id
_entity_poly.type
_entity_poly.pdbx_seq_one_letter_code
_entity_poly.pdbx_strand_id
1 'polypeptide(L)'
;MAGLTLPTYVLEYTTKTIDAVLSQAALEGNEVEVDVYERSDVSKKHVALGKRLKGDSDMFRVSVGSHDDDWNYTILRESAGRSRKMKK
;
A
#
# COMPACT_ATOMS: atom_id res chain seq x y z
N MET A 1 -12.28 -14.82 19.27
CA MET A 1 -11.83 -15.18 17.91
C MET A 1 -11.84 -13.90 17.09
N ALA A 2 -10.77 -13.10 17.13
CA ALA A 2 -10.61 -12.02 16.16
C ALA A 2 -10.22 -12.70 14.85
N GLY A 3 -11.21 -12.97 14.00
CA GLY A 3 -10.94 -13.46 12.66
C GLY A 3 -10.01 -12.43 11.99
N LEU A 4 -8.88 -12.90 11.47
CA LEU A 4 -8.02 -12.09 10.61
C LEU A 4 -8.87 -11.70 9.40
N THR A 5 -9.53 -10.55 9.47
CA THR A 5 -10.26 -9.99 8.35
C THR A 5 -9.23 -9.70 7.28
N LEU A 6 -9.33 -10.48 6.21
CA LEU A 6 -8.49 -10.34 5.04
C LEU A 6 -8.73 -8.95 4.43
N PRO A 7 -7.67 -8.23 4.01
CA PRO A 7 -7.83 -6.90 3.46
C PRO A 7 -8.69 -6.95 2.20
N THR A 8 -9.57 -5.95 2.05
CA THR A 8 -10.52 -5.88 0.94
C THR A 8 -9.80 -5.44 -0.33
N TYR A 9 -8.85 -4.53 -0.19
CA TYR A 9 -8.03 -4.00 -1.27
C TYR A 9 -6.58 -4.45 -1.13
N VAL A 10 -5.95 -4.76 -2.25
CA VAL A 10 -4.55 -5.19 -2.32
C VAL A 10 -3.77 -4.20 -3.16
N LEU A 11 -2.57 -3.80 -2.70
CA LEU A 11 -1.71 -2.91 -3.47
C LEU A 11 -1.26 -3.56 -4.78
N GLU A 12 -1.41 -2.81 -5.87
CA GLU A 12 -0.83 -3.13 -7.16
C GLU A 12 0.56 -2.50 -7.28
N TYR A 13 1.59 -3.33 -7.51
CA TYR A 13 2.98 -2.85 -7.69
C TYR A 13 3.23 -2.30 -9.11
N THR A 14 2.43 -1.31 -9.50
CA THR A 14 2.70 -0.46 -10.66
C THR A 14 3.96 0.36 -10.41
N THR A 15 4.57 0.91 -11.47
CA THR A 15 5.76 1.79 -11.31
C THR A 15 5.42 3.00 -10.43
N LYS A 16 4.21 3.56 -10.61
CA LYS A 16 3.68 4.64 -9.79
C LYS A 16 3.58 4.25 -8.31
N THR A 17 2.93 3.13 -7.97
CA THR A 17 2.82 2.67 -6.57
C THR A 17 4.19 2.41 -5.95
N ILE A 18 5.11 1.80 -6.70
CA ILE A 18 6.48 1.53 -6.24
C ILE A 18 7.18 2.84 -5.90
N ASP A 19 7.19 3.81 -6.80
CA ASP A 19 7.85 5.10 -6.59
C ASP A 19 7.18 5.90 -5.47
N ALA A 20 5.85 5.85 -5.36
CA ALA A 20 5.07 6.47 -4.29
C ALA A 20 5.44 5.89 -2.91
N VAL A 21 5.44 4.57 -2.74
CA VAL A 21 5.77 3.90 -1.46
C VAL A 21 7.22 4.14 -1.05
N LEU A 22 8.13 4.25 -2.03
CA LEU A 22 9.56 4.51 -1.80
C LEU A 22 9.90 6.00 -1.70
N SER A 23 8.94 6.90 -1.95
CA SER A 23 9.16 8.33 -1.95
C SER A 23 9.49 8.88 -0.57
N GLN A 24 10.16 10.04 -0.54
CA GLN A 24 10.38 10.78 0.70
C GLN A 24 9.07 11.16 1.38
N ALA A 25 8.03 11.48 0.61
CA ALA A 25 6.70 11.80 1.14
C ALA A 25 6.12 10.63 1.96
N ALA A 26 6.17 9.40 1.45
CA ALA A 26 5.72 8.22 2.19
C ALA A 26 6.56 7.97 3.46
N LEU A 27 7.88 8.16 3.39
CA LEU A 27 8.77 8.01 4.54
C LEU A 27 8.47 9.04 5.64
N GLU A 28 8.10 10.25 5.24
CA GLU A 28 7.71 11.35 6.10
C GLU A 28 6.28 11.21 6.66
N GLY A 29 5.54 10.18 6.27
CA GLY A 29 4.16 9.98 6.73
C GLY A 29 3.16 10.93 6.06
N ASN A 30 3.54 11.51 4.92
CA ASN A 30 2.63 12.24 4.05
C ASN A 30 1.79 11.23 3.24
N GLU A 31 0.65 11.72 2.75
CA GLU A 31 -0.22 10.93 1.88
C GLU A 31 0.40 10.80 0.49
N VAL A 32 0.38 9.60 -0.05
CA VAL A 32 0.85 9.28 -1.40
C VAL A 32 -0.21 8.50 -2.15
N GLU A 33 -0.33 8.72 -3.44
CA GLU A 33 -1.29 8.01 -4.28
C GLU A 33 -0.75 6.63 -4.66
N VAL A 34 -1.53 5.59 -4.41
CA VAL A 34 -1.18 4.20 -4.74
C VAL A 34 -2.30 3.54 -5.53
N ASP A 35 -1.94 2.62 -6.41
CA ASP A 35 -2.91 1.82 -7.15
C ASP A 35 -3.21 0.54 -6.38
N VAL A 36 -4.49 0.18 -6.28
CA VAL A 36 -4.96 -1.04 -5.61
C VAL A 36 -5.99 -1.76 -6.48
N TYR A 37 -6.24 -3.03 -6.18
CA TYR A 37 -7.34 -3.79 -6.76
C TYR A 37 -8.19 -4.47 -5.68
N GLU A 38 -9.46 -4.74 -5.99
CA GLU A 38 -10.32 -5.54 -5.11
C GLU A 38 -9.79 -6.97 -5.03
N ARG A 39 -9.59 -7.48 -3.82
CA ARG A 39 -9.13 -8.86 -3.61
C ARG A 39 -10.05 -9.89 -4.27
N SER A 40 -11.35 -9.62 -4.30
CA SER A 40 -12.36 -10.49 -4.94
C SER A 40 -12.36 -10.43 -6.46
N ASP A 41 -11.84 -9.35 -7.06
CA ASP A 41 -11.80 -9.15 -8.50
C ASP A 41 -10.61 -8.25 -8.91
N VAL A 42 -9.54 -8.90 -9.38
CA VAL A 42 -8.30 -8.24 -9.79
C VAL A 42 -8.48 -7.29 -10.98
N SER A 43 -9.60 -7.37 -11.70
CA SER A 43 -9.90 -6.47 -12.82
C SER A 43 -10.40 -5.10 -12.34
N LYS A 44 -10.90 -5.02 -11.10
CA LYS A 44 -11.40 -3.79 -10.50
C LYS A 44 -10.28 -3.05 -9.79
N LYS A 45 -9.73 -2.07 -10.49
CA LYS A 45 -8.65 -1.22 -10.02
C LYS A 45 -9.18 0.10 -9.49
N HIS A 46 -8.57 0.57 -8.42
CA HIS A 46 -8.92 1.80 -7.74
C HIS A 46 -7.67 2.59 -7.44
N VAL A 47 -7.82 3.91 -7.41
CA VAL A 47 -6.79 4.82 -6.90
C VAL A 47 -7.06 5.03 -5.43
N ALA A 48 -6.04 4.81 -4.59
CA ALA A 48 -6.13 4.88 -3.14
C ALA A 48 -5.12 5.88 -2.59
N LEU A 49 -5.38 6.34 -1.38
CA LEU A 49 -4.43 7.15 -0.61
C LEU A 49 -3.72 6.25 0.39
N GLY A 50 -2.39 6.18 0.26
CA GLY A 50 -1.51 5.48 1.16
C GLY A 50 -0.82 6.44 2.12
N LYS A 51 -0.79 6.12 3.41
CA LYS A 51 -0.10 6.93 4.42
C LYS A 51 0.62 6.04 5.41
N ARG A 52 1.90 6.31 5.63
CA ARG A 52 2.66 5.68 6.70
C ARG A 52 2.19 6.22 8.06
N LEU A 53 1.73 5.33 8.92
CA LEU A 53 1.36 5.66 10.29
C LEU A 53 2.63 5.64 11.14
N LYS A 54 3.20 6.81 11.41
CA LYS A 54 4.38 6.96 12.28
C LYS A 54 3.95 6.69 13.73
N GLY A 55 4.36 5.55 14.29
CA GLY A 55 4.02 5.13 15.67
C GLY A 55 4.65 3.77 16.04
N ASP A 56 4.13 3.12 17.08
CA ASP A 56 4.62 1.84 17.65
C ASP A 56 4.57 0.64 16.68
N SER A 57 3.88 0.79 15.55
CA SER A 57 3.81 -0.22 14.50
C SER A 57 4.07 0.47 13.17
N ASP A 58 5.11 0.06 12.44
CA ASP A 58 5.46 0.60 11.12
C ASP A 58 4.42 0.14 10.08
N MET A 59 3.26 0.79 10.12
CA MET A 59 2.11 0.47 9.30
C MET A 59 1.93 1.49 8.18
N PHE A 60 1.29 1.05 7.12
CA PHE A 60 0.91 1.83 5.96
C PHE A 60 -0.59 1.63 5.75
N ARG A 61 -1.35 2.67 6.08
CA ARG A 61 -2.79 2.67 5.87
C ARG A 61 -3.08 2.97 4.41
N VAL A 62 -3.93 2.17 3.81
CA VAL A 62 -4.44 2.38 2.46
C VAL A 62 -5.94 2.63 2.53
N SER A 63 -6.35 3.83 2.13
CA SER A 63 -7.72 4.30 2.20
C SER A 63 -8.34 4.34 0.80
N VAL A 64 -9.43 3.59 0.62
CA VAL A 64 -10.26 3.52 -0.59
C VAL A 64 -11.70 3.91 -0.24
N GLY A 65 -12.05 5.19 -0.44
CA GLY A 65 -13.34 5.71 -0.03
C GLY A 65 -13.56 5.59 1.48
N SER A 66 -14.45 4.70 1.91
CA SER A 66 -14.74 4.43 3.33
C SER A 66 -14.03 3.19 3.90
N HIS A 67 -13.16 2.55 3.13
CA HIS A 67 -12.42 1.36 3.56
C HIS A 67 -10.96 1.71 3.83
N ASP A 68 -10.48 1.32 5.00
CA ASP A 68 -9.08 1.43 5.39
C ASP A 68 -8.49 0.03 5.59
N ASP A 69 -7.44 -0.28 4.84
CA ASP A 69 -6.66 -1.50 5.00
C ASP A 69 -5.24 -1.13 5.50
N ASP A 70 -4.84 -1.69 6.65
CA ASP A 70 -3.54 -1.43 7.25
C ASP A 70 -2.53 -2.54 6.86
N TRP A 71 -1.43 -2.13 6.24
CA TRP A 71 -0.36 -3.01 5.78
C TRP A 71 0.93 -2.76 6.55
N ASN A 72 1.80 -3.76 6.68
CA ASN A 72 3.13 -3.54 7.24
C ASN A 72 4.00 -2.75 6.23
N TYR A 73 4.43 -1.55 6.60
CA TYR A 73 5.15 -0.65 5.71
C TYR A 73 6.54 -1.19 5.33
N THR A 74 7.24 -1.82 6.28
CA THR A 74 8.54 -2.46 6.02
C THR A 74 8.41 -3.53 4.92
N ILE A 75 7.43 -4.43 5.04
CA ILE A 75 7.20 -5.47 4.03
C ILE A 75 6.83 -4.87 2.67
N LEU A 76 5.94 -3.87 2.65
CA LEU A 76 5.57 -3.18 1.41
C LEU A 76 6.78 -2.53 0.74
N ARG A 77 7.63 -1.86 1.51
CA ARG A 77 8.82 -1.17 1.02
C ARG A 77 9.85 -2.13 0.44
N GLU A 78 10.13 -3.23 1.13
CA GLU A 78 11.03 -4.27 0.62
C GLU A 78 10.50 -4.88 -0.68
N SER A 79 9.20 -5.16 -0.74
CA SER A 79 8.54 -5.72 -1.92
C SER A 79 8.58 -4.75 -3.10
N ALA A 80 8.28 -3.46 -2.86
CA ALA A 80 8.42 -2.40 -3.87
C ALA A 80 9.86 -2.28 -4.38
N GLY A 81 10.85 -2.33 -3.47
CA GLY A 81 12.27 -2.30 -3.81
C GLY A 81 12.72 -3.47 -4.69
N ARG A 82 12.22 -4.69 -4.42
CA ARG A 82 12.47 -5.86 -5.26
C ARG A 82 11.82 -5.71 -6.64
N SER A 83 10.55 -5.31 -6.70
CA SER A 83 9.83 -5.07 -7.95
C SER A 83 10.49 -4.01 -8.83
N ARG A 84 11.06 -2.94 -8.23
CA ARG A 84 11.85 -1.93 -8.96
C ARG A 84 13.11 -2.51 -9.60
N LYS A 85 13.80 -3.43 -8.92
CA LYS A 85 15.03 -4.07 -9.43
C LYS A 85 14.75 -5.04 -10.57
N MET A 86 13.61 -5.74 -10.55
CA MET A 86 13.26 -6.70 -11.63
C MET A 86 12.80 -6.01 -12.92
N LYS A 87 12.35 -4.76 -12.85
CA LYS A 87 11.93 -3.97 -14.03
C LYS A 87 13.08 -3.23 -14.73
N LYS A 88 14.31 -3.33 -14.20
CA LYS A 88 15.50 -2.65 -14.71
C LYS A 88 16.43 -3.65 -15.40
#